data_AF-A0A0P4VMT3-F1
#
_entry.id   AF-A0A0P4VMT3-F1
#
_cell.length_a   1.000
_cell.length_b   1.000
_cell.length_c   1.000
_cell.angle_alpha   90.00
_cell.angle_beta   90.00
_cell.angle_gamma   90.00
#
_symmetry.space_group_name_H-M   'P 1'
#
loop_
_entity.id
_entity.type
_entity.pdbx_description
1 polymer ?
#
loop_
_entity_poly.entity_id
_entity_poly.type
_entity_poly.pdbx_seq_one_letter_code
_entity_poly.pdbx_strand_id
1 'polypeptide(L)'
;SKCDVVVPMSDFDLTKYFEKLTHVYTTHSRGGDRLGVCLELKTSKDSSGAISYNYNFNGNGKPAEWIKAYSVNCTGTEDSNKKGKFSFRCTQKYDLDLESIMKDLQKEATSVEDKAQVVEGIKNTDEYDHIDEFPLKVTVLSTDYEKYALIHSCADMKIENKTYLVDNYVVFNVNEDAGLPEGAKQKFKEYNWEEDKFATREICNNKEET
;
A
#
# COMPACT_ATOMS: atom_id res chain seq x y z
N SER A 1 10.27 -16.49 1.88
CA SER A 1 9.62 -15.99 3.11
C SER A 1 8.16 -16.39 3.12
N LYS A 2 7.46 -16.23 4.24
CA LYS A 2 6.01 -16.48 4.37
C LYS A 2 5.38 -15.32 5.14
N CYS A 3 4.13 -15.00 4.84
CA CYS A 3 3.38 -14.01 5.60
C CYS A 3 3.34 -14.38 7.08
N ASP A 4 3.36 -13.36 7.94
CA ASP A 4 3.06 -13.51 9.35
C ASP A 4 1.68 -14.17 9.57
N VAL A 5 1.63 -15.07 10.54
CA VAL A 5 0.38 -15.73 10.94
C VAL A 5 -0.27 -14.93 12.04
N VAL A 6 -1.23 -14.08 11.65
CA VAL A 6 -1.96 -13.21 12.58
C VAL A 6 -3.39 -13.69 12.83
N VAL A 7 -3.92 -13.32 13.99
CA VAL A 7 -5.31 -13.60 14.40
C VAL A 7 -6.14 -12.33 14.17
N PRO A 8 -7.30 -12.40 13.48
CA PRO A 8 -8.18 -11.25 13.31
C PRO A 8 -8.74 -10.83 14.67
N MET A 9 -9.22 -9.59 14.76
CA MET A 9 -9.93 -9.15 15.96
C MET A 9 -11.16 -10.04 16.24
N SER A 10 -11.49 -10.20 17.53
CA SER A 10 -12.75 -10.83 17.91
C SER A 10 -13.93 -9.99 17.46
N ASP A 11 -15.06 -10.65 17.19
CA ASP A 11 -16.35 -10.00 16.90
C ASP A 11 -16.30 -9.00 15.72
N PHE A 12 -15.49 -9.31 14.70
CA PHE A 12 -15.42 -8.51 13.48
C PHE A 12 -16.79 -8.40 12.79
N ASP A 13 -17.23 -7.17 12.53
CA ASP A 13 -18.47 -6.83 11.84
C ASP A 13 -18.16 -6.24 10.45
N LEU A 14 -18.37 -7.07 9.42
CA LEU A 14 -18.14 -6.72 8.03
C LEU A 14 -18.96 -5.51 7.58
N THR A 15 -20.21 -5.40 8.02
CA THR A 15 -21.12 -4.35 7.57
C THR A 15 -20.65 -3.01 8.12
N LYS A 16 -20.37 -2.93 9.42
CA LYS A 16 -19.88 -1.69 10.05
C LYS A 16 -18.55 -1.23 9.47
N TYR A 17 -17.64 -2.17 9.21
CA TYR A 17 -16.32 -1.86 8.67
C TYR A 17 -16.41 -1.12 7.33
N PHE A 18 -17.18 -1.65 6.38
CA PHE A 18 -17.29 -1.06 5.03
C PHE A 18 -18.35 0.04 4.91
N GLU A 19 -19.21 0.26 5.90
CA GLU A 19 -20.17 1.37 5.90
C GLU A 19 -19.50 2.71 6.26
N LYS A 20 -18.54 2.68 7.19
CA LYS A 20 -17.91 3.90 7.73
C LYS A 20 -16.51 4.14 7.19
N LEU A 21 -15.70 3.11 7.05
CA LEU A 21 -14.30 3.22 6.62
C LEU A 21 -14.18 3.14 5.09
N THR A 22 -15.00 3.92 4.38
CA THR A 22 -15.07 3.95 2.91
C THR A 22 -13.95 4.76 2.27
N HIS A 23 -13.37 5.71 3.01
CA HIS A 23 -12.19 6.48 2.60
C HIS A 23 -11.30 6.74 3.82
N VAL A 24 -10.07 6.23 3.78
CA VAL A 24 -9.12 6.31 4.89
C VAL A 24 -7.69 6.54 4.36
N TYR A 25 -6.84 7.07 5.22
CA TYR A 25 -5.44 7.37 4.95
C TYR A 25 -4.57 6.45 5.77
N THR A 26 -3.45 5.99 5.21
CA THR A 26 -2.42 5.36 6.02
C THR A 26 -1.77 6.43 6.89
N THR A 27 -1.84 6.24 8.20
CA THR A 27 -1.23 7.13 9.21
C THR A 27 0.08 6.57 9.73
N HIS A 28 0.17 5.23 9.84
CA HIS A 28 1.33 4.51 10.35
C HIS A 28 1.54 3.22 9.56
N SER A 29 2.81 2.88 9.27
CA SER A 29 3.16 1.68 8.49
C SER A 29 4.47 1.06 8.99
N ARG A 30 4.47 -0.24 9.31
CA ARG A 30 5.63 -0.90 9.94
C ARG A 30 6.76 -1.10 8.94
N GLY A 31 7.91 -0.48 9.19
CA GLY A 31 9.02 -0.52 8.23
C GLY A 31 8.63 0.03 6.86
N GLY A 32 7.56 0.82 6.79
CA GLY A 32 7.12 1.48 5.57
C GLY A 32 7.99 2.69 5.26
N ASP A 33 8.17 2.95 3.97
CA ASP A 33 8.71 4.19 3.45
C ASP A 33 7.54 5.06 2.93
N ARG A 34 7.85 6.05 2.07
CA ARG A 34 6.84 6.87 1.40
C ARG A 34 5.81 6.04 0.63
N LEU A 35 6.22 4.97 -0.04
CA LEU A 35 5.32 4.11 -0.82
C LEU A 35 4.35 3.34 0.07
N GLY A 36 4.74 3.07 1.32
CA GLY A 36 3.91 2.35 2.30
C GLY A 36 3.04 3.24 3.19
N VAL A 37 3.43 4.48 3.45
CA VAL A 37 2.71 5.38 4.38
C VAL A 37 1.91 6.48 3.69
N CYS A 38 2.26 6.87 2.47
CA CYS A 38 1.57 7.91 1.71
C CYS A 38 0.43 7.35 0.85
N LEU A 39 -0.38 6.47 1.45
CA LEU A 39 -1.49 5.80 0.78
C LEU A 39 -2.83 6.35 1.22
N GLU A 40 -3.72 6.48 0.24
CA GLU A 40 -5.15 6.68 0.42
C GLU A 40 -5.85 5.40 0.00
N LEU A 41 -6.81 4.94 0.80
CA LEU A 41 -7.57 3.73 0.58
C LEU A 41 -9.05 4.07 0.47
N LYS A 42 -9.68 3.59 -0.59
CA LYS A 42 -11.12 3.64 -0.82
C LYS A 42 -11.67 2.23 -0.85
N THR A 43 -12.71 2.00 -0.06
CA THR A 43 -13.37 0.70 0.02
C THR A 43 -14.84 0.81 -0.26
N SER A 44 -15.40 -0.25 -0.84
CA SER A 44 -16.84 -0.38 -1.01
C SER A 44 -17.23 -1.85 -1.02
N LYS A 45 -18.51 -2.10 -0.76
CA LYS A 45 -19.12 -3.41 -0.84
C LYS A 45 -20.37 -3.30 -1.70
N ASP A 46 -20.48 -4.15 -2.71
CA ASP A 46 -21.65 -4.18 -3.57
C ASP A 46 -22.75 -5.12 -3.03
N SER A 47 -23.90 -5.11 -3.70
CA SER A 47 -25.05 -5.95 -3.34
C SER A 47 -24.81 -7.45 -3.54
N SER A 48 -23.81 -7.83 -4.34
CA SER A 48 -23.40 -9.23 -4.51
C SER A 48 -22.49 -9.72 -3.36
N GLY A 49 -22.01 -8.80 -2.54
CA GLY A 49 -21.07 -9.07 -1.46
C GLY A 49 -19.60 -9.00 -1.90
N ALA A 50 -19.31 -8.62 -3.15
CA ALA A 50 -17.96 -8.34 -3.58
C ALA A 50 -17.45 -7.05 -2.95
N ILE A 51 -16.18 -7.06 -2.56
CA ILE A 51 -15.52 -5.95 -1.87
C ILE A 51 -14.50 -5.34 -2.82
N SER A 52 -14.56 -4.02 -2.99
CA SER A 52 -13.51 -3.24 -3.62
C SER A 52 -12.57 -2.67 -2.55
N TYR A 53 -11.27 -2.78 -2.79
CA TYR A 53 -10.21 -2.36 -1.87
C TYR A 53 -9.13 -1.62 -2.67
N ASN A 54 -9.40 -0.38 -3.05
CA ASN A 54 -8.56 0.36 -4.00
C ASN A 54 -7.72 1.39 -3.26
N TYR A 55 -6.43 1.45 -3.53
CA TYR A 55 -5.55 2.44 -2.90
C TYR A 55 -4.64 3.11 -3.91
N ASN A 56 -4.26 4.34 -3.59
CA ASN A 56 -3.41 5.18 -4.43
C ASN A 56 -2.27 5.80 -3.64
N PHE A 57 -1.12 5.86 -4.30
CA PHE A 57 0.00 6.72 -3.95
C PHE A 57 0.03 7.86 -4.98
N ASN A 58 0.00 9.11 -4.54
CA ASN A 58 0.12 10.29 -5.42
C ASN A 58 1.37 11.14 -5.10
N GLY A 59 2.21 10.66 -4.18
CA GLY A 59 3.47 11.28 -3.77
C GLY A 59 3.35 12.71 -3.21
N ASN A 60 2.15 13.27 -3.08
CA ASN A 60 1.92 14.71 -2.87
C ASN A 60 2.79 15.60 -3.80
N GLY A 61 3.09 15.16 -5.02
CA GLY A 61 3.97 15.88 -5.95
C GLY A 61 5.48 15.65 -5.76
N LYS A 62 5.89 14.79 -4.80
CA LYS A 62 7.27 14.31 -4.67
C LYS A 62 7.33 12.79 -4.94
N PRO A 63 8.01 12.36 -6.02
CA PRO A 63 8.22 10.96 -6.31
C PRO A 63 8.88 10.21 -5.15
N ALA A 64 8.59 8.92 -5.05
CA ALA A 64 9.37 7.99 -4.25
C ALA A 64 10.17 7.12 -5.23
N GLU A 65 11.50 7.26 -5.19
CA GLU A 65 12.38 6.72 -6.22
C GLU A 65 11.95 7.20 -7.63
N TRP A 66 11.70 6.26 -8.54
CA TRP A 66 11.25 6.48 -9.92
C TRP A 66 9.72 6.46 -10.06
N ILE A 67 8.97 6.42 -8.96
CA ILE A 67 7.50 6.33 -8.96
C ILE A 67 6.91 7.69 -8.57
N LYS A 68 6.19 8.33 -9.50
CA LYS A 68 5.45 9.58 -9.24
C LYS A 68 4.15 9.27 -8.51
N ALA A 69 3.41 8.30 -9.03
CA ALA A 69 2.13 7.85 -8.49
C ALA A 69 1.91 6.37 -8.86
N TYR A 70 1.00 5.72 -8.15
CA TYR A 70 0.43 4.45 -8.61
C TYR A 70 -1.00 4.29 -8.09
N SER A 71 -1.78 3.51 -8.82
CA SER A 71 -3.13 3.10 -8.42
C SER A 71 -3.20 1.59 -8.35
N VAL A 72 -3.80 1.08 -7.28
CA VAL A 72 -4.12 -0.34 -7.13
C VAL A 72 -5.62 -0.49 -7.05
N ASN A 73 -6.17 -1.36 -7.89
CA ASN A 73 -7.58 -1.76 -7.84
C ASN A 73 -7.65 -3.21 -7.41
N CYS A 74 -8.37 -3.48 -6.33
CA CYS A 74 -8.53 -4.83 -5.82
C CYS A 74 -10.01 -5.19 -5.69
N THR A 75 -10.33 -6.44 -6.04
CA THR A 75 -11.64 -7.03 -5.80
C THR A 75 -11.49 -8.35 -5.08
N GLY A 76 -12.36 -8.61 -4.11
CA GLY A 76 -12.24 -9.79 -3.27
C GLY A 76 -13.43 -10.03 -2.36
N THR A 77 -13.26 -10.98 -1.45
CA THR A 77 -14.28 -11.39 -0.48
C THR A 77 -13.67 -11.65 0.88
N GLU A 78 -14.51 -11.62 1.91
CA GLU A 78 -14.15 -12.12 3.25
C GLU A 78 -14.00 -13.65 3.23
N ASP A 79 -13.08 -14.18 4.04
CA ASP A 79 -12.94 -15.61 4.28
C ASP A 79 -14.15 -16.14 5.08
N SER A 80 -14.87 -17.10 4.51
CA SER A 80 -16.09 -17.67 5.09
C SER A 80 -15.88 -18.37 6.44
N ASN A 81 -14.65 -18.81 6.73
CA ASN A 81 -14.32 -19.51 7.97
C ASN A 81 -13.71 -18.59 9.03
N LYS A 82 -13.22 -17.40 8.64
CA LYS A 82 -12.49 -16.49 9.52
C LYS A 82 -12.84 -15.04 9.21
N LYS A 83 -13.85 -14.53 9.93
CA LYS A 83 -14.25 -13.12 9.85
C LYS A 83 -13.06 -12.18 10.11
N GLY A 84 -13.04 -11.06 9.39
CA GLY A 84 -11.95 -10.08 9.43
C GLY A 84 -10.72 -10.47 8.61
N LYS A 85 -10.76 -11.57 7.87
CA LYS A 85 -9.74 -11.93 6.88
C LYS A 85 -10.29 -11.81 5.46
N PHE A 86 -9.48 -11.28 4.57
CA PHE A 86 -9.86 -11.00 3.20
C PHE A 86 -8.81 -11.53 2.24
N SER A 87 -9.27 -11.97 1.07
CA SER A 87 -8.42 -12.31 -0.07
C SER A 87 -8.87 -11.49 -1.26
N PHE A 88 -7.92 -10.79 -1.86
CA PHE A 88 -8.13 -9.90 -2.99
C PHE A 88 -7.27 -10.32 -4.18
N ARG A 89 -7.79 -10.03 -5.37
CA ARG A 89 -7.01 -9.98 -6.60
C ARG A 89 -6.86 -8.53 -6.98
N CYS A 90 -5.62 -8.09 -7.15
CA CYS A 90 -5.28 -6.69 -7.37
C CYS A 90 -4.61 -6.50 -8.73
N THR A 91 -4.89 -5.35 -9.35
CA THR A 91 -4.16 -4.82 -10.50
C THR A 91 -3.51 -3.50 -10.09
N GLN A 92 -2.24 -3.34 -10.38
CA GLN A 92 -1.48 -2.12 -10.09
C GLN A 92 -0.98 -1.49 -11.38
N LYS A 93 -1.17 -0.17 -11.44
CA LYS A 93 -0.68 0.67 -12.54
C LYS A 93 0.19 1.77 -11.97
N TYR A 94 1.38 1.92 -12.52
CA TYR A 94 2.32 2.96 -12.11
C TYR A 94 2.29 4.16 -13.07
N ASP A 95 2.59 5.33 -12.51
CA ASP A 95 2.99 6.55 -13.20
C ASP A 95 4.45 6.81 -12.82
N LEU A 96 5.34 6.70 -13.81
CA LEU A 96 6.78 6.64 -13.60
C LEU A 96 7.47 7.97 -13.95
N ASP A 97 8.55 8.26 -13.24
CA ASP A 97 9.48 9.30 -13.62
C ASP A 97 10.46 8.79 -14.68
N LEU A 98 9.96 8.70 -15.92
CA LEU A 98 10.75 8.25 -17.07
C LEU A 98 12.01 9.10 -17.29
N GLU A 99 11.98 10.39 -16.94
CA GLU A 99 13.16 11.26 -17.03
C GLU A 99 14.23 10.84 -16.02
N SER A 100 13.82 10.59 -14.77
CA SER A 100 14.74 10.09 -13.74
C SER A 100 15.31 8.71 -14.08
N ILE A 101 14.45 7.78 -14.54
CA ILE A 101 14.89 6.44 -14.97
C ILE A 101 15.91 6.56 -16.11
N MET A 102 15.60 7.36 -17.13
CA MET A 102 16.50 7.58 -18.27
C MET A 102 17.86 8.11 -17.80
N LYS A 103 17.86 9.10 -16.89
CA LYS A 103 19.09 9.70 -16.37
C LYS A 103 19.94 8.69 -15.60
N ASP A 104 19.32 7.81 -14.82
CA ASP A 104 20.05 6.81 -14.05
C ASP A 104 20.61 5.70 -14.94
N LEU A 105 19.82 5.16 -15.87
CA LEU A 105 20.28 4.18 -16.85
C LEU A 105 21.42 4.74 -17.74
N GLN A 106 21.37 6.03 -18.09
CA GLN A 106 22.45 6.68 -18.83
C GLN A 106 23.75 6.82 -18.04
N LYS A 107 23.70 6.86 -16.71
CA LYS A 107 24.93 6.85 -15.88
C LYS A 107 25.60 5.49 -15.88
N GLU A 108 24.82 4.42 -16.01
CA GLU A 108 25.31 3.04 -16.06
C GLU A 108 25.82 2.64 -17.44
N ALA A 109 25.35 3.32 -18.49
CA ALA A 109 25.78 3.11 -19.86
C ALA A 109 27.28 3.39 -20.07
N THR A 110 27.98 2.44 -20.71
CA THR A 110 29.44 2.47 -20.86
C THR A 110 29.92 3.12 -22.16
N SER A 111 29.03 3.27 -23.14
CA SER A 111 29.32 3.86 -24.45
C SER A 111 28.29 4.92 -24.86
N VAL A 112 28.58 5.65 -25.95
CA VAL A 112 27.65 6.62 -26.53
C VAL A 112 26.47 5.90 -27.18
N GLU A 113 26.72 4.74 -27.78
CA GLU A 113 25.72 3.87 -28.38
C GLU A 113 24.75 3.31 -27.33
N ASP A 114 25.26 2.87 -26.17
CA ASP A 114 24.43 2.40 -25.05
C ASP A 114 23.48 3.52 -24.57
N LYS A 115 23.98 4.75 -24.45
CA LYS A 115 23.16 5.91 -24.06
C LYS A 115 22.07 6.21 -25.08
N ALA A 116 22.36 6.07 -26.37
CA ALA A 116 21.37 6.25 -27.43
C ALA A 116 20.27 5.18 -27.35
N GLN A 117 20.65 3.92 -27.09
CA GLN A 117 19.70 2.82 -26.90
C GLN A 117 18.80 3.02 -25.68
N VAL A 118 19.34 3.52 -24.57
CA VAL A 118 18.53 3.87 -23.37
C VAL A 118 17.47 4.92 -23.73
N VAL A 119 17.84 5.98 -24.46
CA VAL A 119 16.89 7.04 -24.87
C VAL A 119 15.80 6.48 -25.77
N GLU A 120 16.17 5.64 -26.74
CA GLU A 120 15.21 5.02 -27.65
C GLU A 120 14.27 4.05 -26.93
N GLY A 121 14.79 3.23 -26.01
CA GLY A 121 14.00 2.31 -25.19
C GLY A 121 12.97 3.03 -24.31
N ILE A 122 13.37 4.12 -23.64
CA ILE A 122 12.44 4.94 -22.82
C ILE A 122 11.36 5.58 -23.70
N LYS A 123 11.72 6.13 -24.87
CA LYS A 123 10.75 6.76 -25.80
C LYS A 123 9.71 5.77 -26.33
N ASN A 124 10.11 4.51 -26.49
CA ASN A 124 9.24 3.43 -26.95
C ASN A 124 8.56 2.70 -25.78
N THR A 125 8.78 3.12 -24.54
CA THR A 125 8.08 2.58 -23.38
C THR A 125 6.69 3.21 -23.36
N ASP A 126 5.69 2.42 -23.74
CA ASP A 126 4.30 2.83 -23.56
C ASP A 126 3.99 2.88 -22.06
N GLU A 127 3.89 4.10 -21.54
CA GLU A 127 3.58 4.47 -20.14
C GLU A 127 2.25 3.84 -19.62
N TYR A 128 1.51 3.14 -20.49
CA TYR A 128 0.15 2.67 -20.25
C TYR A 128 -0.02 1.16 -20.04
N ASP A 129 0.97 0.30 -20.35
CA ASP A 129 0.73 -1.15 -20.47
C ASP A 129 1.32 -2.04 -19.36
N HIS A 130 2.10 -1.49 -18.41
CA HIS A 130 2.52 -2.27 -17.25
C HIS A 130 1.45 -2.27 -16.15
N ILE A 131 0.55 -3.24 -16.28
CA ILE A 131 -0.39 -3.64 -15.24
C ILE A 131 0.15 -4.89 -14.56
N ASP A 132 0.53 -4.77 -13.29
CA ASP A 132 0.95 -5.91 -12.48
C ASP A 132 -0.24 -6.50 -11.73
N GLU A 133 -0.41 -7.81 -11.84
CA GLU A 133 -1.39 -8.55 -11.06
C GLU A 133 -0.75 -9.21 -9.85
N PHE A 134 -1.36 -9.06 -8.68
CA PHE A 134 -0.91 -9.76 -7.48
C PHE A 134 -2.07 -10.13 -6.54
N PRO A 135 -1.93 -11.24 -5.78
CA PRO A 135 -2.82 -11.55 -4.69
C PRO A 135 -2.48 -10.70 -3.46
N LEU A 136 -3.51 -10.15 -2.81
CA LEU A 136 -3.37 -9.44 -1.54
C LEU A 136 -4.23 -10.13 -0.47
N LYS A 137 -3.62 -10.39 0.68
CA LYS A 137 -4.30 -10.88 1.87
C LYS A 137 -4.32 -9.77 2.91
N VAL A 138 -5.48 -9.52 3.49
CA VAL A 138 -5.66 -8.52 4.55
C VAL A 138 -6.29 -9.19 5.76
N THR A 139 -5.78 -8.90 6.95
CA THR A 139 -6.40 -9.28 8.22
C THR A 139 -6.61 -8.04 9.09
N VAL A 140 -7.84 -7.80 9.53
CA VAL A 140 -8.16 -6.70 10.46
C VAL A 140 -7.82 -7.13 11.88
N LEU A 141 -6.87 -6.44 12.51
CA LEU A 141 -6.37 -6.74 13.85
C LEU A 141 -7.05 -5.93 14.94
N SER A 142 -7.52 -4.72 14.62
CA SER A 142 -8.24 -3.82 15.53
C SER A 142 -8.94 -2.72 14.75
N THR A 143 -10.16 -2.35 15.12
CA THR A 143 -10.87 -1.18 14.58
C THR A 143 -11.93 -0.73 15.58
N ASP A 144 -12.25 0.56 15.58
CA ASP A 144 -13.44 1.10 16.24
C ASP A 144 -14.66 1.21 15.31
N TYR A 145 -14.52 0.76 14.06
CA TYR A 145 -15.49 0.86 12.98
C TYR A 145 -15.87 2.28 12.55
N GLU A 146 -15.22 3.33 13.08
CA GLU A 146 -15.63 4.71 12.83
C GLU A 146 -14.47 5.56 12.33
N LYS A 147 -13.30 5.43 12.96
CA LYS A 147 -12.16 6.32 12.73
C LYS A 147 -10.95 5.59 12.21
N TYR A 148 -10.68 4.36 12.66
CA TYR A 148 -9.42 3.71 12.34
C TYR A 148 -9.54 2.21 12.12
N ALA A 149 -8.54 1.65 11.43
CA ALA A 149 -8.30 0.21 11.38
C ALA A 149 -6.80 -0.08 11.42
N LEU A 150 -6.38 -0.98 12.30
CA LEU A 150 -5.08 -1.64 12.23
C LEU A 150 -5.25 -2.95 11.47
N ILE A 151 -4.47 -3.11 10.41
CA ILE A 151 -4.47 -4.31 9.59
C ILE A 151 -3.07 -4.92 9.48
N HIS A 152 -3.07 -6.19 9.12
CA HIS A 152 -1.94 -6.87 8.49
C HIS A 152 -2.24 -7.03 7.00
N SER A 153 -1.31 -6.64 6.15
CA SER A 153 -1.38 -6.79 4.70
C SER A 153 -0.20 -7.64 4.22
N CYS A 154 -0.48 -8.65 3.39
CA CYS A 154 0.54 -9.49 2.80
C CYS A 154 0.27 -9.75 1.32
N ALA A 155 1.27 -9.54 0.47
CA ALA A 155 1.19 -9.75 -0.97
C ALA A 155 2.46 -10.43 -1.51
N ASP A 156 2.27 -11.28 -2.51
CA ASP A 156 3.35 -11.80 -3.34
C ASP A 156 3.41 -10.95 -4.62
N MET A 157 4.29 -9.95 -4.63
CA MET A 157 4.50 -9.07 -5.78
C MET A 157 5.48 -9.71 -6.75
N LYS A 158 5.24 -9.55 -8.05
CA LYS A 158 6.18 -9.98 -9.09
C LYS A 158 6.82 -8.74 -9.68
N ILE A 159 8.15 -8.71 -9.66
CA ILE A 159 8.93 -7.72 -10.40
C ILE A 159 9.84 -8.55 -11.29
N GLU A 160 9.66 -8.42 -12.61
CA GLU A 160 10.26 -9.28 -13.61
C GLU A 160 9.99 -10.78 -13.34
N ASN A 161 11.05 -11.60 -13.23
CA ASN A 161 10.98 -13.03 -12.98
C ASN A 161 11.16 -13.40 -11.50
N LYS A 162 11.08 -12.43 -10.59
CA LYS A 162 11.26 -12.64 -9.14
C LYS A 162 10.00 -12.29 -8.38
N THR A 163 9.67 -13.14 -7.40
CA THR A 163 8.59 -12.87 -6.45
C THR A 163 9.17 -12.27 -5.18
N TYR A 164 8.62 -11.13 -4.78
CA TYR A 164 8.93 -10.41 -3.56
C TYR A 164 7.74 -10.50 -2.62
N LEU A 165 8.00 -10.94 -1.39
CA LEU A 165 6.98 -10.94 -0.34
C LEU A 165 6.95 -9.55 0.28
N VAL A 166 5.80 -8.88 0.18
CA VAL A 166 5.50 -7.66 0.91
C VAL A 166 4.63 -8.04 2.09
N ASP A 167 5.15 -7.87 3.29
CA ASP A 167 4.48 -8.22 4.54
C ASP A 167 4.52 -7.01 5.49
N ASN A 168 3.36 -6.46 5.82
CA ASN A 168 3.27 -5.17 6.49
C ASN A 168 2.11 -5.06 7.48
N TYR A 169 2.26 -4.17 8.46
CA TYR A 169 1.23 -3.78 9.42
C TYR A 169 0.93 -2.30 9.25
N VAL A 170 -0.34 -1.98 9.04
CA VAL A 170 -0.77 -0.65 8.59
C VAL A 170 -1.89 -0.13 9.47
N VAL A 171 -1.79 1.12 9.92
CA VAL A 171 -2.87 1.83 10.61
C VAL A 171 -3.50 2.82 9.65
N PHE A 172 -4.75 2.55 9.29
CA PHE A 172 -5.61 3.47 8.57
C PHE A 172 -6.38 4.38 9.51
N ASN A 173 -6.65 5.61 9.09
CA ASN A 173 -7.54 6.53 9.77
C ASN A 173 -8.33 7.40 8.79
N VAL A 174 -9.56 7.78 9.14
CA VAL A 174 -10.38 8.72 8.35
C VAL A 174 -9.79 10.14 8.32
N ASN A 175 -8.97 10.49 9.31
CA ASN A 175 -8.20 11.73 9.36
C ASN A 175 -6.71 11.43 9.10
N GLU A 176 -6.14 12.09 8.11
CA GLU A 176 -4.77 11.81 7.66
C GLU A 176 -3.68 12.24 8.66
N ASP A 177 -3.96 13.25 9.48
CA ASP A 177 -3.05 13.74 10.53
C ASP A 177 -3.28 13.05 11.88
N ALA A 178 -4.08 11.98 11.92
CA ALA A 178 -4.39 11.32 13.18
C ALA A 178 -3.16 10.60 13.77
N GLY A 179 -2.92 10.85 15.05
CA GLY A 179 -1.97 10.06 15.84
C GLY A 179 -2.45 8.62 16.05
N LEU A 180 -1.58 7.79 16.64
CA LEU A 180 -1.84 6.37 16.86
C LEU A 180 -3.07 6.16 17.78
N PRO A 181 -4.13 5.47 17.33
CA PRO A 181 -5.33 5.21 18.13
C PRO A 181 -5.05 4.30 19.33
N GLU A 182 -5.76 4.48 20.44
CA GLU A 182 -5.54 3.69 21.67
C GLU A 182 -5.72 2.18 21.46
N GLY A 183 -6.71 1.76 20.67
CA GLY A 183 -6.89 0.33 20.36
C GLY A 183 -5.82 -0.23 19.42
N ALA A 184 -5.10 0.60 18.66
CA ALA A 184 -3.89 0.18 17.95
C ALA A 184 -2.69 0.09 18.91
N LYS A 185 -2.50 1.07 19.81
CA LYS A 185 -1.46 1.01 20.86
C LYS A 185 -1.58 -0.23 21.74
N GLN A 186 -2.80 -0.65 22.06
CA GLN A 186 -3.02 -1.89 22.81
C GLN A 186 -2.48 -3.10 22.02
N LYS A 187 -2.77 -3.20 20.72
CA LYS A 187 -2.21 -4.26 19.87
C LYS A 187 -0.69 -4.18 19.79
N PHE A 188 -0.10 -2.99 19.69
CA PHE A 188 1.35 -2.83 19.66
C PHE A 188 2.00 -3.42 20.92
N LYS A 189 1.40 -3.18 22.10
CA LYS A 189 1.83 -3.80 23.37
C LYS A 189 1.69 -5.32 23.35
N GLU A 190 0.56 -5.84 22.85
CA GLU A 190 0.32 -7.30 22.74
C GLU A 190 1.35 -8.00 21.85
N TYR A 191 1.74 -7.35 20.74
CA TYR A 191 2.73 -7.88 19.80
C TYR A 191 4.18 -7.49 20.13
N ASN A 192 4.40 -6.74 21.22
CA ASN A 192 5.70 -6.19 21.61
C ASN A 192 6.37 -5.39 20.47
N TRP A 193 5.61 -4.51 19.82
CA TRP A 193 6.09 -3.56 18.82
C TRP A 193 6.44 -2.22 19.43
N GLU A 194 7.54 -1.64 18.97
CA GLU A 194 7.93 -0.26 19.28
C GLU A 194 7.25 0.69 18.29
N GLU A 195 6.62 1.76 18.80
CA GLU A 195 5.89 2.73 17.96
C GLU A 195 6.82 3.43 16.95
N ASP A 196 8.09 3.65 17.31
CA ASP A 196 9.10 4.30 16.47
C ASP A 196 9.54 3.46 15.25
N LYS A 197 9.15 2.19 15.19
CA LYS A 197 9.38 1.31 14.02
C LYS A 197 8.29 1.44 12.96
N PHE A 198 7.29 2.27 13.21
CA PHE A 198 6.25 2.60 12.25
C PHE A 198 6.53 3.98 11.68
N ALA A 199 6.74 4.06 10.37
CA ALA A 199 6.80 5.34 9.69
C ALA A 199 5.45 6.03 9.78
N THR A 200 5.47 7.35 9.99
CA THR A 200 4.28 8.19 10.12
C THR A 200 3.99 8.89 8.80
N ARG A 201 2.72 9.24 8.58
CA ARG A 201 2.31 10.00 7.39
C ARG A 201 2.94 11.39 7.32
N GLU A 202 3.54 11.89 8.40
CA GLU A 202 4.30 13.15 8.38
C GLU A 202 5.37 13.16 7.30
N ILE A 203 5.97 12.00 6.97
CA ILE A 203 6.93 11.85 5.87
C ILE A 203 6.34 12.27 4.51
N CYS A 204 5.02 12.23 4.35
CA CYS A 204 4.31 12.60 3.12
C CYS A 204 4.16 14.12 2.96
N ASN A 205 4.37 14.89 4.03
CA ASN A 205 4.26 16.34 3.99
C ASN A 205 5.51 16.92 3.31
N ASN A 206 5.31 17.74 2.28
CA ASN A 206 6.38 18.43 1.54
C ASN A 206 7.00 19.59 2.34
N LYS A 207 7.04 19.54 3.67
CA LYS A 207 7.75 20.55 4.42
C LYS A 207 9.23 20.38 4.08
N GLU A 208 9.76 21.30 3.28
CA GLU A 208 11.20 21.46 3.14
C GLU A 208 11.77 21.54 4.56
N GLU A 209 12.74 20.68 4.86
CA GLU A 209 13.58 20.88 6.04
C GLU A 209 14.15 22.29 5.91
N THR A 210 13.73 23.17 6.82
CA THR A 210 14.09 24.59 6.85
C THR A 210 15.41 24.79 7.57
#